data_AF-A0A7V5WPX6-F1
#
_entry.id   AF-A0A7V5WPX6-F1
#
_cell.length_a   1.000
_cell.length_b   1.000
_cell.length_c   1.000
_cell.angle_alpha   90.00
_cell.angle_beta   90.00
_cell.angle_gamma   90.00
#
_symmetry.space_group_name_H-M   'P 1'
#
loop_
_entity.id
_entity.type
_entity.pdbx_description
1 polymer ?
#
loop_
_entity_poly.entity_id
_entity_poly.type
_entity_poly.pdbx_seq_one_letter_code
_entity_poly.pdbx_strand_id
1 'polypeptide(L)' 'VWETLEDLKNYVYKSNHVELIRDRQAWFTSYPGAKQAIWWLPEGHIPSIEEAKAKLDYLEKHGPSPEAFVFGKNFPAPK' A
#
# COMPACT_ATOMS: atom_id res chain seq x y z
N VAL A 1 -6.52 10.24 -1.53
CA VAL A 1 -6.72 8.76 -1.60
C VAL A 1 -7.01 8.37 -3.05
N TRP A 2 -7.04 7.08 -3.39
CA TRP A 2 -7.28 6.58 -4.75
C TRP A 2 -8.65 5.93 -4.84
N GLU A 3 -9.34 6.12 -5.96
CA GLU A 3 -10.68 5.57 -6.20
C GLU A 3 -10.63 4.06 -6.51
N THR A 4 -9.64 3.63 -7.29
CA THR A 4 -9.46 2.22 -7.65
C THR A 4 -8.04 1.72 -7.41
N LEU A 5 -7.91 0.40 -7.25
CA LEU A 5 -6.58 -0.24 -7.21
C LEU A 5 -5.80 -0.05 -8.51
N GLU A 6 -6.48 0.02 -9.65
CA GLU A 6 -5.82 0.19 -10.94
C GLU A 6 -5.25 1.60 -11.09
N ASP A 7 -5.94 2.64 -10.61
CA ASP A 7 -5.42 4.02 -10.62
C ASP A 7 -4.16 4.14 -9.76
N LEU A 8 -4.21 3.58 -8.55
CA LEU A 8 -3.05 3.53 -7.67
C LEU A 8 -1.90 2.73 -8.32
N LYS A 9 -2.18 1.59 -8.94
CA LYS A 9 -1.17 0.77 -9.61
C LYS A 9 -0.55 1.49 -10.81
N ASN A 10 -1.36 2.19 -11.60
CA ASN A 10 -0.91 3.00 -12.73
C ASN A 10 0.00 4.14 -12.27
N TYR A 11 -0.37 4.82 -11.18
CA TYR A 11 0.50 5.83 -10.59
C TYR A 11 1.84 5.24 -10.14
N VAL A 12 1.85 4.11 -9.43
CA VAL A 12 3.10 3.54 -8.89
C VAL A 12 4.03 3.01 -9.99
N TYR A 13 3.47 2.33 -11.00
CA TYR A 13 4.30 1.57 -11.96
C TYR A 13 4.31 2.10 -13.39
N LYS A 14 3.36 2.97 -13.77
CA LYS A 14 3.25 3.53 -15.14
C LYS A 14 3.48 5.05 -15.18
N SER A 15 3.93 5.65 -14.09
CA SER A 15 4.34 7.06 -14.05
C SER A 15 5.84 7.17 -13.73
N ASN A 16 6.38 8.40 -13.74
CA ASN A 16 7.76 8.69 -13.33
C ASN A 16 8.10 8.18 -11.91
N HIS A 17 7.09 7.89 -11.08
CA HIS A 17 7.30 7.25 -9.77
C HIS A 17 8.05 5.91 -9.88
N VAL A 18 7.92 5.20 -11.02
CA VAL A 18 8.62 3.93 -11.25
C VAL A 18 10.15 4.08 -11.24
N GLU A 19 10.67 5.25 -11.62
CA GLU A 19 12.11 5.52 -11.65
C GLU A 19 12.69 5.47 -10.23
N LEU A 20 11.98 6.06 -9.26
CA LEU A 20 12.34 5.99 -7.85
C LEU A 20 12.32 4.54 -7.35
N ILE A 21 11.26 3.78 -7.66
CA ILE A 21 11.12 2.39 -7.20
C ILE A 21 12.20 1.46 -7.76
N ARG A 22 12.67 1.73 -8.99
CA ARG A 22 13.77 0.98 -9.63
C ARG A 22 15.08 1.17 -8.89
N ASP A 23 15.41 2.40 -8.52
CA ASP A 23 16.66 2.72 -7.84
C ASP A 23 16.55 2.68 -6.30
N ARG A 24 15.49 2.07 -5.76
CA ARG A 24 15.21 2.08 -4.32
C ARG A 24 16.37 1.59 -3.45
N GLN A 25 17.21 0.70 -3.95
CA GLN A 25 18.34 0.17 -3.18
C GLN A 25 19.45 1.22 -2.95
N ALA A 26 19.50 2.28 -3.75
CA ALA A 26 20.46 3.36 -3.59
C ALA A 26 20.11 4.30 -2.42
N TRP A 27 18.86 4.32 -1.97
CA TRP A 27 18.36 5.30 -0.99
C TRP A 27 17.43 4.74 0.09
N PHE A 28 16.99 3.48 -0.02
CA PHE A 28 16.35 2.74 1.07
C PHE A 28 17.32 1.72 1.67
N THR A 29 17.38 1.72 3.00
CA THR A 29 17.96 0.60 3.74
C THR A 29 17.06 -0.63 3.59
N SER A 30 17.69 -1.80 3.47
CA SER A 30 16.96 -3.06 3.47
C SER A 30 16.21 -3.23 4.80
N TYR A 31 14.88 -3.19 4.73
CA TYR A 31 13.99 -3.53 5.84
C TYR A 31 13.31 -4.88 5.55
N PRO A 32 13.31 -5.83 6.50
CA PRO A 32 12.73 -7.15 6.29
C PRO A 32 11.19 -7.18 6.45
N GLY A 33 10.59 -6.19 7.10
CA GLY A 33 9.14 -6.13 7.34
C GLY A 33 8.34 -5.55 6.17
N ALA A 34 7.05 -5.32 6.43
CA ALA A 34 6.13 -4.76 5.44
C ALA A 34 6.53 -3.32 5.07
N LYS A 35 6.75 -3.06 3.78
CA LYS A 35 7.13 -1.73 3.26
C LYS A 35 5.95 -0.91 2.73
N GLN A 36 4.83 -1.59 2.51
CA GLN A 36 3.64 -1.00 1.91
C GLN A 36 2.42 -1.77 2.42
N ALA A 37 1.38 -1.03 2.79
CA ALA A 37 0.05 -1.56 3.02
C ALA A 37 -0.94 -0.81 2.12
N ILE A 38 -1.89 -1.56 1.59
CA ILE A 38 -3.05 -1.08 0.83
C ILE A 38 -4.28 -1.57 1.58
N TRP A 39 -5.27 -0.71 1.77
CA TRP A 39 -6.54 -1.07 2.39
C TRP A 39 -7.64 -0.17 1.86
N TRP A 40 -8.89 -0.64 1.99
CA TRP A 40 -10.06 0.12 1.58
C TRP A 40 -10.48 1.09 2.67
N LEU A 41 -10.94 2.26 2.26
CA LEU A 41 -11.41 3.32 3.12
C LEU A 41 -12.87 3.63 2.82
N PRO A 42 -13.66 4.03 3.83
CA PRO A 42 -14.96 4.63 3.60
C PRO A 42 -14.84 5.87 2.71
N GLU A 43 -15.88 6.11 1.89
CA GLU A 43 -15.93 7.31 1.07
C GLU A 43 -15.86 8.59 1.93
N GLY A 44 -15.09 9.57 1.49
CA GLY A 44 -14.86 10.82 2.22
C GLY A 44 -13.88 10.73 3.40
N HIS A 45 -13.40 9.52 3.76
CA HIS A 45 -12.41 9.36 4.82
C HIS A 45 -11.00 9.68 4.33
N ILE A 46 -10.31 10.58 5.04
CA ILE A 46 -8.89 10.85 4.84
C ILE A 46 -8.13 10.13 5.95
N PRO A 47 -7.28 9.14 5.62
CA PRO A 47 -6.62 8.34 6.63
C PRO A 47 -5.57 9.17 7.37
N SER A 48 -5.43 8.92 8.66
CA SER A 48 -4.33 9.47 9.46
C SER A 48 -3.04 8.67 9.28
N ILE A 49 -1.94 9.25 9.75
CA ILE A 49 -0.64 8.55 9.81
C ILE A 49 -0.72 7.38 10.80
N GLU A 50 -1.45 7.50 11.91
CA GLU A 50 -1.62 6.40 12.87
C GLU A 50 -2.35 5.21 12.23
N GLU A 51 -3.40 5.46 11.44
CA GLU A 51 -4.11 4.42 10.71
C GLU A 51 -3.19 3.70 9.73
N ALA A 52 -2.39 4.45 8.97
CA ALA A 52 -1.44 3.87 8.02
C ALA A 52 -0.40 2.97 8.72
N LYS A 53 0.14 3.41 9.87
CA LYS A 53 1.07 2.61 10.69
C LYS A 53 0.40 1.34 11.22
N ALA A 54 -0.81 1.45 11.75
CA ALA A 54 -1.56 0.30 12.24
C ALA A 54 -1.80 -0.75 11.13
N LYS A 55 -2.00 -0.32 9.88
CA LYS A 55 -2.18 -1.22 8.73
C LYS A 55 -0.88 -1.91 8.31
N LEU A 56 0.26 -1.22 8.38
CA LEU A 56 1.56 -1.84 8.18
C LEU A 56 1.85 -2.90 9.26
N ASP A 57 1.64 -2.55 10.54
CA ASP A 57 1.81 -3.46 11.67
C ASP A 57 0.90 -4.68 11.56
N TYR A 58 -0.36 -4.48 11.15
CA TYR A 58 -1.30 -5.56 10.93
C TYR A 58 -0.82 -6.49 9.81
N LEU A 59 -0.41 -5.92 8.68
CA LEU A 59 0.08 -6.70 7.53
C LEU A 59 1.32 -7.53 7.88
N GLU A 60 2.22 -6.99 8.71
CA GLU A 60 3.40 -7.72 9.18
C GLU A 60 3.03 -8.88 10.10
N LYS A 61 2.05 -8.71 10.99
CA LYS A 61 1.63 -9.74 11.96
C LYS A 61 0.74 -10.82 11.36
N HIS A 62 -0.14 -10.45 10.43
CA HIS A 62 -1.23 -11.32 9.94
C HIS A 62 -1.05 -11.74 8.48
N GLY A 63 -0.15 -11.09 7.75
CA GLY A 63 -0.04 -11.24 6.29
C GLY A 63 -1.21 -10.59 5.54
N PRO A 64 -1.25 -10.72 4.20
CA PRO A 64 -2.25 -10.03 3.38
C PRO A 64 -3.67 -10.57 3.60
N SER A 65 -4.61 -9.66 3.84
CA SER A 65 -6.02 -9.87 4.18
C SER A 65 -6.90 -8.69 3.69
N PRO A 66 -8.24 -8.76 3.77
CA PRO A 66 -9.11 -7.62 3.47
C PRO A 66 -8.81 -6.38 4.32
N GLU A 67 -8.30 -6.54 5.55
CA GLU A 67 -7.98 -5.42 6.44
C GLU A 67 -6.76 -4.63 5.97
N ALA A 68 -5.75 -5.31 5.43
CA ALA A 68 -4.53 -4.74 4.86
C ALA A 68 -3.84 -5.73 3.93
N PHE A 69 -3.39 -5.27 2.76
CA PHE A 69 -2.81 -6.11 1.72
C PHE A 69 -1.77 -5.39 0.85
N VAL A 70 -1.22 -6.11 -0.14
CA VAL A 70 -0.24 -5.60 -1.11
C VAL A 70 -0.74 -5.85 -2.54
N PHE A 71 -0.17 -5.17 -3.54
CA PHE A 71 -0.56 -5.37 -4.95
C PHE A 71 -0.54 -6.84 -5.40
N GLY A 72 0.46 -7.61 -4.94
CA GLY A 72 0.63 -9.02 -5.32
C GLY A 72 -0.45 -9.96 -4.78
N LYS A 73 -1.21 -9.55 -3.76
CA LYS A 73 -2.35 -10.29 -3.21
C LYS A 73 -3.41 -9.29 -2.77
N ASN A 74 -4.25 -8.86 -3.71
CA ASN A 74 -5.27 -7.85 -3.48
C ASN A 74 -6.62 -8.48 -3.08
N PHE A 75 -7.48 -7.63 -2.51
CA PHE A 75 -8.83 -7.98 -2.08
C PHE A 75 -9.83 -6.98 -2.66
N PRO A 76 -11.04 -7.41 -3.04
CA PRO A 76 -12.08 -6.51 -3.52
C PRO A 76 -12.50 -5.53 -2.44
N ALA A 77 -13.04 -4.37 -2.84
CA ALA A 77 -13.63 -3.44 -1.90
C ALA A 77 -14.78 -4.10 -1.13
N PRO A 78 -14.91 -3.83 0.19
CA PRO A 78 -16.06 -4.28 0.96
C PRO A 78 -17.35 -3.70 0.37
N LYS A 79 -18.46 -4.45 0.51
CA LYS A 79 -19.79 -4.01 0.07
C LYS A 79 -20.37 -2.97 1.01
#